data_AF-A0A1D8N700-F1
#
_entry.id   AF-A0A1D8N700-F1
#
_cell.length_a   1.000
_cell.length_b   1.000
_cell.length_c   1.000
_cell.angle_alpha   90.00
_cell.angle_beta   90.00
_cell.angle_gamma   90.00
#
_symmetry.space_group_name_H-M   'P 1'
#
loop_
_entity.id
_entity.type
_entity.pdbx_description
1 polymer ?
#
loop_
_entity_poly.entity_id
_entity_poly.type
_entity_poly.pdbx_seq_one_letter_code
_entity_poly.pdbx_strand_id
1 'polypeptide(L)'
;MGTLKSHSRHVELSIEYPIANVRVLERSFPSLLQLAKDLGLNVAGVSFHVGSGAGDPNAFLDAVRNAKRVFDQGAAIGMHLNTLDVGGGFSDDSFESSAAVLGDALDKYFPEESGVNLMAEPGRFFVSEAFTIASHVIARRIIENQNKAMLYLNDGVYGNMNCILFDHQEPVPKVLTYQGKFMYGERYQKQKSSQDVSVWGPTCDGIDCISKSCQLPVLLDVGDWMYFTSFGAYTVAASTTFNGFNSDCETLYVCSKKEVEQYIKL
;
A
#
# COMPACT_ATOMS: atom_id res chain seq x y z
N MET A 1 34.53 -31.50 -26.39
CA MET A 1 34.50 -30.20 -25.71
C MET A 1 33.08 -29.97 -25.21
N GLY A 2 32.88 -29.86 -23.91
CA GLY A 2 31.57 -29.54 -23.32
C GLY A 2 31.63 -28.14 -22.72
N THR A 3 30.82 -27.21 -23.22
CA THR A 3 30.82 -25.82 -22.77
C THR A 3 30.07 -25.72 -21.44
N LEU A 4 30.79 -25.49 -20.35
CA LEU A 4 30.19 -25.16 -19.06
C LEU A 4 29.46 -23.81 -19.17
N LYS A 5 28.12 -23.85 -19.25
CA LYS A 5 27.29 -22.65 -19.05
C LYS A 5 27.39 -22.21 -17.59
N SER A 6 28.23 -21.21 -17.32
CA SER A 6 28.25 -20.50 -16.04
C SER A 6 26.87 -19.90 -15.78
N HIS A 7 26.13 -20.46 -14.82
CA HIS A 7 24.90 -19.85 -14.35
C HIS A 7 25.29 -18.70 -13.42
N SER A 8 25.28 -17.48 -13.95
CA SER A 8 25.57 -16.28 -13.17
C SER A 8 24.53 -16.16 -12.06
N ARG A 9 24.99 -16.30 -10.80
CA ARG A 9 24.15 -16.04 -9.63
C ARG A 9 24.17 -14.54 -9.38
N HIS A 10 23.14 -13.87 -9.90
CA HIS A 10 22.89 -12.46 -9.62
C HIS A 10 22.35 -12.33 -8.19
N VAL A 11 22.82 -11.31 -7.48
CA VAL A 11 22.40 -10.94 -6.12
C VAL A 11 22.22 -9.42 -6.09
N GLU A 12 21.31 -8.95 -5.25
CA GLU A 12 21.06 -7.54 -5.00
C GLU A 12 21.20 -7.25 -3.49
N LEU A 13 21.62 -6.03 -3.14
CA LEU A 13 21.81 -5.62 -1.75
C LEU A 13 20.74 -4.61 -1.35
N SER A 14 19.84 -4.99 -0.46
CA SER A 14 18.76 -4.12 0.02
C SER A 14 19.19 -3.24 1.21
N ILE A 15 18.87 -1.94 1.13
CA ILE A 15 19.03 -0.96 2.21
C ILE A 15 17.63 -0.57 2.71
N GLU A 16 17.25 -1.07 3.88
CA GLU A 16 15.95 -0.76 4.47
C GLU A 16 16.00 0.40 5.47
N TYR A 17 14.98 1.25 5.40
CA TYR A 17 14.73 2.34 6.34
C TYR A 17 13.84 1.85 7.50
N PRO A 18 13.72 2.59 8.63
CA PRO A 18 13.30 2.04 9.92
C PRO A 18 11.95 1.31 10.00
N ILE A 19 11.08 1.47 9.00
CA ILE A 19 9.74 0.89 8.89
C ILE A 19 9.79 -0.61 8.55
N ALA A 20 10.85 -1.08 7.87
CA ALA A 20 10.98 -2.47 7.42
C ALA A 20 11.92 -3.34 8.30
N ASN A 21 11.81 -4.66 8.14
CA ASN A 21 12.28 -5.67 9.11
C ASN A 21 13.53 -6.49 8.66
N VAL A 22 14.06 -6.30 7.46
CA VAL A 22 15.22 -6.99 6.86
C VAL A 22 16.45 -6.08 6.87
N ARG A 23 17.09 -5.95 8.03
CA ARG A 23 18.07 -4.87 8.28
C ARG A 23 19.49 -5.11 7.78
N VAL A 24 19.72 -4.65 6.55
CA VAL A 24 20.97 -4.10 5.99
C VAL A 24 21.72 -3.07 6.86
N LEU A 25 22.30 -3.41 8.03
CA LEU A 25 23.13 -2.45 8.78
C LEU A 25 24.30 -1.92 7.94
N GLU A 26 24.47 -0.59 7.83
CA GLU A 26 25.46 0.07 6.95
C GLU A 26 26.90 -0.45 7.13
N ARG A 27 27.26 -0.80 8.37
CA ARG A 27 28.58 -1.35 8.74
C ARG A 27 28.87 -2.74 8.17
N SER A 28 27.86 -3.42 7.62
CA SER A 28 27.93 -4.78 7.08
C SER A 28 28.06 -4.84 5.55
N PHE A 29 27.83 -3.74 4.81
CA PHE A 29 27.97 -3.75 3.35
C PHE A 29 29.39 -4.11 2.88
N PRO A 30 30.50 -3.62 3.49
CA PRO A 30 31.84 -4.03 3.07
C PRO A 30 32.10 -5.52 3.23
N SER A 31 31.63 -6.16 4.31
CA SER A 31 31.82 -7.59 4.54
C SER A 31 30.90 -8.46 3.69
N LEU A 32 29.69 -8.00 3.36
CA LEU A 32 28.79 -8.69 2.42
C LEU A 32 29.28 -8.59 0.98
N LEU A 33 29.76 -7.42 0.54
CA LEU A 33 30.38 -7.23 -0.78
C LEU A 33 31.63 -8.13 -0.93
N GLN A 34 32.51 -8.14 0.09
CA GLN A 34 33.69 -9.00 0.10
C GLN A 34 33.30 -10.50 0.09
N LEU A 35 32.32 -10.92 0.91
CA LEU A 35 31.83 -12.30 0.91
C LEU A 35 31.19 -12.70 -0.43
N ALA A 36 30.43 -11.82 -1.06
CA ALA A 36 29.85 -12.07 -2.38
C ALA A 36 30.94 -12.26 -3.44
N LYS A 37 31.99 -11.42 -3.41
CA LYS A 37 33.17 -11.54 -4.27
C LYS A 37 33.94 -12.86 -4.02
N ASP A 38 34.17 -13.22 -2.75
CA ASP A 38 34.87 -14.45 -2.37
C ASP A 38 34.09 -15.73 -2.76
N LEU A 39 32.75 -15.64 -2.81
CA LEU A 39 31.85 -16.69 -3.31
C LEU A 39 31.67 -16.67 -4.84
N GLY A 40 32.28 -15.72 -5.57
CA GLY A 40 32.13 -15.58 -7.01
C GLY A 40 30.73 -15.17 -7.47
N LEU A 41 29.96 -14.49 -6.62
CA LEU A 41 28.61 -14.00 -6.90
C LEU A 41 28.65 -12.64 -7.60
N ASN A 42 27.71 -12.41 -8.52
CA ASN A 42 27.59 -11.13 -9.21
C ASN A 42 26.56 -10.24 -8.48
N VAL A 43 27.03 -9.31 -7.65
CA VAL A 43 26.16 -8.28 -7.09
C VAL A 43 25.84 -7.28 -8.19
N ALA A 44 24.58 -7.29 -8.66
CA ALA A 44 24.13 -6.47 -9.78
C ALA A 44 23.86 -5.03 -9.36
N GLY A 45 23.44 -4.81 -8.11
CA GLY A 45 22.91 -3.52 -7.72
C GLY A 45 22.59 -3.38 -6.25
N VAL A 46 21.92 -2.27 -5.96
CA VAL A 46 21.39 -1.91 -4.64
C VAL A 46 19.91 -1.63 -4.80
N SER A 47 19.08 -2.22 -3.96
CA SER A 47 17.69 -1.79 -3.76
C SER A 47 17.56 -1.02 -2.45
N PHE A 48 16.59 -0.13 -2.33
CA PHE A 48 16.22 0.44 -1.04
C PHE A 48 14.70 0.58 -0.90
N HIS A 49 14.21 0.50 0.33
CA HIS A 49 12.78 0.69 0.60
C HIS A 49 12.60 1.70 1.74
N VAL A 50 11.97 2.83 1.42
CA VAL A 50 11.72 3.94 2.38
C VAL A 50 10.51 3.64 3.27
N GLY A 51 9.50 2.94 2.73
CA GLY A 51 8.26 2.56 3.40
C GLY A 51 7.10 3.50 3.07
N SER A 52 5.88 2.94 2.93
CA SER A 52 4.69 3.78 2.73
C SER A 52 4.28 4.49 4.01
N GLY A 53 3.91 5.77 3.90
CA GLY A 53 3.66 6.63 5.05
C GLY A 53 4.91 7.37 5.56
N ALA A 54 6.03 7.31 4.84
CA ALA A 54 7.22 8.11 5.12
C ALA A 54 6.96 9.61 4.80
N GLY A 55 6.36 10.33 5.75
CA GLY A 55 6.01 11.76 5.63
C GLY A 55 7.19 12.74 5.56
N ASP A 56 8.42 12.27 5.38
CA ASP A 56 9.60 13.10 5.10
C ASP A 56 10.27 12.64 3.79
N PRO A 57 10.06 13.38 2.68
CA PRO A 57 10.73 13.13 1.40
C PRO A 57 12.26 13.05 1.46
N ASN A 58 12.91 13.66 2.47
CA ASN A 58 14.38 13.59 2.62
C ASN A 58 14.90 12.17 2.88
N ALA A 59 14.04 11.24 3.30
CA ALA A 59 14.41 9.82 3.43
C ALA A 59 14.85 9.21 2.08
N PHE A 60 14.28 9.63 0.95
CA PHE A 60 14.74 9.22 -0.39
C PHE A 60 16.14 9.75 -0.70
N LEU A 61 16.43 11.02 -0.36
CA LEU A 61 17.75 11.62 -0.55
C LEU A 61 18.85 10.90 0.25
N ASP A 62 18.56 10.51 1.51
CA ASP A 62 19.49 9.71 2.30
C ASP A 62 19.59 8.25 1.83
N ALA A 63 18.53 7.67 1.27
CA ALA A 63 18.56 6.35 0.65
C ALA A 63 19.47 6.31 -0.58
N VAL A 64 19.33 7.28 -1.49
CA VAL A 64 20.20 7.44 -2.67
C VAL A 64 21.67 7.68 -2.23
N ARG A 65 21.91 8.51 -1.22
CA ARG A 65 23.27 8.72 -0.65
C ARG A 65 23.89 7.41 -0.13
N ASN A 66 23.11 6.60 0.59
CA ASN A 66 23.60 5.34 1.15
C ASN A 66 23.81 4.29 0.06
N ALA A 67 22.93 4.20 -0.93
CA ALA A 67 23.14 3.35 -2.10
C ALA A 67 24.43 3.74 -2.85
N LYS A 68 24.70 5.03 -3.02
CA LYS A 68 25.94 5.50 -3.67
C LYS A 68 27.20 5.08 -2.91
N ARG A 69 27.18 5.07 -1.57
CA ARG A 69 28.29 4.53 -0.76
C ARG A 69 28.52 3.04 -1.02
N VAL A 70 27.47 2.24 -1.18
CA VAL A 70 27.57 0.79 -1.47
C VAL A 70 28.10 0.55 -2.89
N PHE A 71 27.67 1.33 -3.89
CA PHE A 71 28.28 1.34 -5.23
C PHE A 71 29.78 1.66 -5.17
N ASP A 72 30.19 2.71 -4.45
CA ASP A 72 31.59 3.10 -4.33
C ASP A 72 32.44 2.06 -3.58
N GLN A 73 31.87 1.38 -2.58
CA GLN A 73 32.50 0.24 -1.90
C GLN A 73 32.67 -0.97 -2.84
N GLY A 74 31.66 -1.29 -3.66
CA GLY A 74 31.73 -2.35 -4.66
C GLY A 74 32.81 -2.07 -5.70
N ALA A 75 32.83 -0.85 -6.25
CA ALA A 75 33.86 -0.40 -7.19
C ALA A 75 35.27 -0.46 -6.60
N ALA A 76 35.45 -0.05 -5.32
CA ALA A 76 36.72 -0.11 -4.62
C ALA A 76 37.29 -1.54 -4.46
N ILE A 77 36.44 -2.58 -4.46
CA ILE A 77 36.87 -3.99 -4.51
C ILE A 77 36.79 -4.62 -5.91
N GLY A 78 36.54 -3.84 -6.96
CA GLY A 78 36.51 -4.30 -8.36
C GLY A 78 35.23 -5.05 -8.75
N MET A 79 34.09 -4.74 -8.12
CA MET A 79 32.76 -5.18 -8.57
C MET A 79 32.09 -4.06 -9.38
N HIS A 80 31.31 -4.46 -10.39
CA HIS A 80 30.63 -3.54 -11.30
C HIS A 80 29.12 -3.62 -11.08
N LEU A 81 28.64 -2.92 -10.03
CA LEU A 81 27.21 -2.72 -9.80
C LEU A 81 26.66 -1.76 -10.86
N ASN A 82 25.50 -2.09 -11.41
CA ASN A 82 24.88 -1.38 -12.53
C ASN A 82 23.36 -1.20 -12.42
N THR A 83 22.72 -1.67 -11.36
CA THR A 83 21.27 -1.46 -11.09
C THR A 83 21.06 -0.70 -9.78
N LEU A 84 20.16 0.28 -9.79
CA LEU A 84 19.62 0.92 -8.59
C LEU A 84 18.09 0.80 -8.60
N ASP A 85 17.55 0.13 -7.60
CA ASP A 85 16.12 0.12 -7.32
C ASP A 85 15.80 1.08 -6.17
N VAL A 86 14.92 2.05 -6.43
CA VAL A 86 14.47 3.04 -5.44
C VAL A 86 13.27 2.57 -4.63
N GLY A 87 12.78 1.35 -4.91
CA GLY A 87 11.71 0.69 -4.18
C GLY A 87 10.36 1.39 -4.29
N GLY A 88 9.54 1.20 -3.27
CA GLY A 88 8.18 1.73 -3.18
C GLY A 88 7.99 2.76 -2.07
N GLY A 89 6.76 2.85 -1.59
CA GLY A 89 6.34 3.78 -0.53
C GLY A 89 5.48 4.95 -1.02
N PHE A 90 5.55 5.27 -2.32
CA PHE A 90 4.77 6.33 -2.97
C PHE A 90 3.25 6.23 -2.73
N SER A 91 2.63 7.38 -2.49
CA SER A 91 1.18 7.59 -2.36
C SER A 91 0.75 8.87 -3.09
N ASP A 92 -0.52 8.94 -3.52
CA ASP A 92 -1.05 10.04 -4.34
C ASP A 92 -0.87 11.43 -3.68
N ASP A 93 -1.08 11.50 -2.37
CA ASP A 93 -0.96 12.72 -1.55
C ASP A 93 0.49 13.21 -1.33
N SER A 94 1.49 12.34 -1.54
CA SER A 94 2.91 12.65 -1.30
C SER A 94 3.79 12.58 -2.56
N PHE A 95 3.30 12.00 -3.65
CA PHE A 95 4.09 11.63 -4.83
C PHE A 95 4.91 12.78 -5.39
N GLU A 96 4.31 13.94 -5.66
CA GLU A 96 4.98 15.08 -6.31
C GLU A 96 6.18 15.61 -5.49
N SER A 97 6.11 15.55 -4.16
CA SER A 97 7.19 15.99 -3.26
C SER A 97 8.27 14.93 -3.07
N SER A 98 7.89 13.65 -2.98
CA SER A 98 8.83 12.53 -2.96
C SER A 98 9.60 12.40 -4.26
N ALA A 99 8.91 12.50 -5.41
CA ALA A 99 9.50 12.39 -6.74
C ALA A 99 10.48 13.53 -7.04
N ALA A 100 10.18 14.77 -6.62
CA ALA A 100 11.09 15.90 -6.77
C ALA A 100 12.40 15.68 -5.98
N VAL A 101 12.32 15.32 -4.70
CA VAL A 101 13.50 15.08 -3.85
C VAL A 101 14.30 13.85 -4.30
N LEU A 102 13.61 12.83 -4.82
CA LEU A 102 14.27 11.65 -5.41
C LEU A 102 14.97 12.00 -6.74
N GLY A 103 14.35 12.80 -7.61
CA GLY A 103 14.95 13.27 -8.86
C GLY A 103 16.24 14.08 -8.62
N ASP A 104 16.16 15.12 -7.78
CA ASP A 104 17.32 15.93 -7.36
C ASP A 104 18.46 15.09 -6.75
N ALA A 105 18.13 13.94 -6.13
CA ALA A 105 19.11 13.01 -5.59
C ALA A 105 19.71 12.10 -6.68
N LEU A 106 18.89 11.56 -7.58
CA LEU A 106 19.33 10.70 -8.69
C LEU A 106 20.24 11.46 -9.65
N ASP A 107 19.83 12.63 -10.14
CA ASP A 107 20.63 13.50 -11.02
C ASP A 107 22.01 13.85 -10.41
N LYS A 108 22.09 13.88 -9.07
CA LYS A 108 23.31 14.24 -8.33
C LYS A 108 24.25 13.07 -8.06
N TYR A 109 23.72 11.87 -7.81
CA TYR A 109 24.50 10.72 -7.34
C TYR A 109 24.59 9.58 -8.35
N PHE A 110 23.64 9.51 -9.29
CA PHE A 110 23.50 8.50 -10.35
C PHE A 110 23.03 9.16 -11.68
N PRO A 111 23.77 10.16 -12.22
CA PRO A 111 23.40 10.84 -13.46
C PRO A 111 23.46 9.88 -14.67
N GLU A 112 22.87 10.26 -15.80
CA GLU A 112 22.74 9.40 -17.00
C GLU A 112 24.08 8.84 -17.48
N GLU A 113 25.17 9.64 -17.45
CA GLU A 113 26.51 9.20 -17.85
C GLU A 113 27.14 8.13 -16.92
N SER A 114 26.52 7.84 -15.77
CA SER A 114 26.93 6.71 -14.91
C SER A 114 26.54 5.35 -15.50
N GLY A 115 25.57 5.30 -16.43
CA GLY A 115 25.09 4.08 -17.07
C GLY A 115 24.35 3.13 -16.12
N VAL A 116 23.90 3.59 -14.96
CA VAL A 116 23.15 2.78 -13.99
C VAL A 116 21.68 2.65 -14.43
N ASN A 117 21.20 1.41 -14.48
CA ASN A 117 19.81 1.08 -14.76
C ASN A 117 18.95 1.38 -13.52
N LEU A 118 18.05 2.36 -13.64
CA LEU A 118 17.12 2.75 -12.58
C LEU A 118 15.81 1.95 -12.67
N MET A 119 15.29 1.52 -11.52
CA MET A 119 13.96 0.91 -11.38
C MET A 119 13.30 1.30 -10.04
N ALA A 120 12.03 0.93 -9.87
CA ALA A 120 11.20 1.25 -8.70
C ALA A 120 10.12 0.16 -8.48
N GLU A 121 9.59 0.08 -7.26
CA GLU A 121 8.53 -0.84 -6.82
C GLU A 121 7.21 -0.12 -6.39
N PRO A 122 6.60 0.76 -7.23
CA PRO A 122 5.36 1.46 -6.86
C PRO A 122 4.15 0.52 -6.80
N GLY A 123 3.83 0.01 -5.59
CA GLY A 123 2.60 -0.73 -5.31
C GLY A 123 1.38 0.18 -5.17
N ARG A 124 1.15 0.68 -3.94
CA ARG A 124 -0.02 1.52 -3.54
C ARG A 124 -0.38 2.58 -4.58
N PHE A 125 0.60 3.34 -5.03
CA PHE A 125 0.48 4.46 -5.96
C PHE A 125 -0.40 4.16 -7.19
N PHE A 126 -0.26 3.00 -7.82
CA PHE A 126 -1.05 2.67 -9.03
C PHE A 126 -2.51 2.29 -8.75
N VAL A 127 -2.82 1.78 -7.56
CA VAL A 127 -4.08 1.06 -7.32
C VAL A 127 -4.97 1.69 -6.24
N SER A 128 -4.42 2.42 -5.27
CA SER A 128 -5.16 2.85 -4.06
C SER A 128 -6.49 3.54 -4.39
N GLU A 129 -6.45 4.63 -5.16
CA GLU A 129 -7.62 5.41 -5.57
C GLU A 129 -8.48 4.76 -6.67
N ALA A 130 -7.97 3.73 -7.36
CA ALA A 130 -8.67 3.08 -8.45
C ALA A 130 -9.87 2.23 -8.00
N PHE A 131 -9.97 1.91 -6.70
CA PHE A 131 -11.03 1.07 -6.15
C PHE A 131 -11.80 1.79 -5.03
N THR A 132 -13.11 1.58 -5.05
CA THR A 132 -14.04 1.91 -3.97
C THR A 132 -14.75 0.62 -3.57
N ILE A 133 -14.65 0.22 -2.30
CA ILE A 133 -15.38 -0.94 -1.79
C ILE A 133 -16.79 -0.50 -1.36
N ALA A 134 -17.78 -1.31 -1.70
CA ALA A 134 -19.16 -1.17 -1.25
C ALA A 134 -19.50 -2.34 -0.31
N SER A 135 -20.18 -2.05 0.80
CA SER A 135 -20.50 -3.06 1.81
C SER A 135 -21.88 -2.81 2.43
N HIS A 136 -22.61 -3.89 2.67
CA HIS A 136 -24.03 -3.89 3.03
C HIS A 136 -24.23 -4.00 4.55
N VAL A 137 -25.17 -3.21 5.09
CA VAL A 137 -25.57 -3.26 6.50
C VAL A 137 -26.38 -4.53 6.76
N ILE A 138 -25.76 -5.52 7.43
CA ILE A 138 -26.40 -6.80 7.78
C ILE A 138 -27.10 -6.77 9.14
N ALA A 139 -26.68 -5.89 10.06
CA ALA A 139 -27.37 -5.68 11.33
C ALA A 139 -27.17 -4.24 11.85
N ARG A 140 -28.13 -3.78 12.66
CA ARG A 140 -28.06 -2.52 13.39
C ARG A 140 -28.44 -2.74 14.85
N ARG A 141 -27.68 -2.12 15.77
CA ARG A 141 -28.04 -2.01 17.19
C ARG A 141 -28.14 -0.54 17.59
N ILE A 142 -29.28 -0.13 18.14
CA ILE A 142 -29.41 1.18 18.78
C ILE A 142 -28.94 1.04 20.24
N ILE A 143 -28.16 2.01 20.72
CA ILE A 143 -27.77 2.10 22.13
C ILE A 143 -28.67 3.15 22.79
N GLU A 144 -29.76 2.65 23.38
CA GLU A 144 -30.72 3.46 24.11
C GLU A 144 -30.05 4.30 25.21
N ASN A 145 -30.61 5.47 25.49
CA ASN A 145 -30.13 6.44 26.49
C ASN A 145 -28.72 7.04 26.26
N GLN A 146 -27.93 6.55 25.28
CA GLN A 146 -26.62 7.14 24.92
C GLN A 146 -26.64 7.96 23.62
N ASN A 147 -27.74 7.91 22.87
CA ASN A 147 -27.86 8.48 21.53
C ASN A 147 -26.72 7.99 20.59
N LYS A 148 -26.53 6.66 20.55
CA LYS A 148 -25.55 6.02 19.66
C LYS A 148 -26.17 4.86 18.87
N ALA A 149 -25.48 4.43 17.81
CA ALA A 149 -25.80 3.22 17.07
C ALA A 149 -24.52 2.41 16.73
N MET A 150 -24.72 1.13 16.46
CA MET A 150 -23.73 0.22 15.89
C MET A 150 -24.30 -0.30 14.57
N LEU A 151 -23.56 -0.15 13.48
CA LEU A 151 -23.82 -0.80 12.20
C LEU A 151 -22.82 -1.95 12.02
N TYR A 152 -23.33 -3.10 11.61
CA TYR A 152 -22.52 -4.28 11.27
C TYR A 152 -22.61 -4.50 9.77
N LEU A 153 -21.46 -4.62 9.13
CA LEU A 153 -21.29 -4.75 7.69
C LEU A 153 -20.99 -6.20 7.29
N ASN A 154 -21.17 -6.54 6.02
CA ASN A 154 -20.89 -7.88 5.49
C ASN A 154 -19.39 -8.17 5.23
N ASP A 155 -18.51 -7.19 5.47
CA ASP A 155 -17.05 -7.29 5.36
C ASP A 155 -16.40 -6.48 6.49
N GLY A 156 -15.13 -6.74 6.82
CA GLY A 156 -14.46 -6.25 8.02
C GLY A 156 -12.94 -6.43 8.03
N VAL A 157 -12.32 -6.31 9.20
CA VAL A 157 -10.86 -6.25 9.35
C VAL A 157 -10.14 -7.57 9.08
N TYR A 158 -10.89 -8.67 9.00
CA TYR A 158 -10.37 -9.99 8.59
C TYR A 158 -10.56 -10.26 7.10
N GLY A 159 -11.49 -9.54 6.45
CA GLY A 159 -11.78 -9.61 5.02
C GLY A 159 -11.01 -8.54 4.25
N ASN A 160 -11.69 -7.76 3.41
CA ASN A 160 -11.02 -6.77 2.55
C ASN A 160 -10.63 -5.48 3.28
N MET A 161 -11.05 -5.27 4.55
CA MET A 161 -10.70 -4.07 5.34
C MET A 161 -9.53 -4.30 6.31
N ASN A 162 -8.72 -5.34 6.09
CA ASN A 162 -7.54 -5.65 6.90
C ASN A 162 -6.43 -4.57 6.84
N CYS A 163 -6.45 -3.69 5.84
CA CYS A 163 -5.61 -2.51 5.74
C CYS A 163 -5.73 -1.57 6.96
N ILE A 164 -6.83 -1.61 7.71
CA ILE A 164 -6.99 -0.88 8.98
C ILE A 164 -5.98 -1.38 10.04
N LEU A 165 -5.70 -2.69 10.06
CA LEU A 165 -4.80 -3.32 11.03
C LEU A 165 -3.34 -3.34 10.54
N PHE A 166 -3.12 -3.81 9.31
CA PHE A 166 -1.76 -4.06 8.78
C PHE A 166 -1.14 -2.86 8.08
N ASP A 167 -1.95 -1.94 7.58
CA ASP A 167 -1.54 -0.79 6.75
C ASP A 167 -1.92 0.57 7.39
N HIS A 168 -2.49 0.52 8.60
CA HIS A 168 -2.90 1.65 9.44
C HIS A 168 -3.81 2.68 8.74
N GLN A 169 -4.64 2.22 7.79
CA GLN A 169 -5.62 3.06 7.12
C GLN A 169 -6.72 3.55 8.09
N GLU A 170 -7.13 4.82 7.95
CA GLU A 170 -8.29 5.41 8.64
C GLU A 170 -9.46 5.64 7.67
N PRO A 171 -10.19 4.58 7.25
CA PRO A 171 -11.18 4.69 6.19
C PRO A 171 -12.44 5.42 6.64
N VAL A 172 -12.82 6.47 5.90
CA VAL A 172 -13.99 7.30 6.20
C VAL A 172 -15.27 6.61 5.68
N PRO A 173 -16.22 6.19 6.56
CA PRO A 173 -17.46 5.55 6.14
C PRO A 173 -18.38 6.55 5.41
N LYS A 174 -18.83 6.20 4.21
CA LYS A 174 -19.75 7.02 3.39
C LYS A 174 -21.03 6.23 3.11
N VAL A 175 -22.15 6.92 2.89
CA VAL A 175 -23.46 6.29 2.62
C VAL A 175 -23.62 6.09 1.11
N LEU A 176 -23.80 4.84 0.66
CA LEU A 176 -23.97 4.50 -0.75
C LEU A 176 -25.46 4.46 -1.15
N THR A 177 -26.29 3.88 -0.29
CA THR A 177 -27.75 3.90 -0.44
C THR A 177 -28.45 4.27 0.86
N TYR A 178 -29.65 4.84 0.74
CA TYR A 178 -30.56 5.04 1.86
C TYR A 178 -32.01 4.87 1.38
N GLN A 179 -32.78 3.99 2.02
CA GLN A 179 -34.20 3.74 1.68
C GLN A 179 -34.41 3.41 0.19
N GLY A 180 -33.52 2.59 -0.39
CA GLY A 180 -33.56 2.19 -1.80
C GLY A 180 -33.16 3.27 -2.80
N LYS A 181 -32.69 4.44 -2.36
CA LYS A 181 -32.10 5.49 -3.22
C LYS A 181 -30.59 5.39 -3.23
N PHE A 182 -29.98 5.59 -4.39
CA PHE A 182 -28.54 5.71 -4.55
C PHE A 182 -28.08 7.13 -4.20
N MET A 183 -26.98 7.25 -3.44
CA MET A 183 -26.55 8.51 -2.80
C MET A 183 -25.05 8.82 -3.01
N TYR A 184 -24.37 8.11 -3.91
CA TYR A 184 -22.93 8.26 -4.12
C TYR A 184 -22.54 9.71 -4.48
N GLY A 185 -21.55 10.26 -3.77
CA GLY A 185 -21.03 11.61 -4.02
C GLY A 185 -21.97 12.75 -3.61
N GLU A 186 -23.16 12.47 -3.06
CA GLU A 186 -24.08 13.50 -2.61
C GLU A 186 -23.44 14.40 -1.56
N ARG A 187 -23.52 15.72 -1.79
CA ARG A 187 -23.08 16.72 -0.81
C ARG A 187 -24.17 16.91 0.23
N TYR A 188 -24.27 15.93 1.12
CA TYR A 188 -25.10 16.02 2.32
C TYR A 188 -24.90 17.36 3.03
N GLN A 189 -25.90 18.22 2.94
CA GLN A 189 -26.02 19.33 3.88
C GLN A 189 -26.01 18.73 5.28
N LYS A 190 -25.37 19.40 6.25
CA LYS A 190 -25.32 18.95 7.66
C LYS A 190 -26.69 19.06 8.35
N GLN A 191 -27.65 18.23 7.91
CA GLN A 191 -28.63 17.69 8.83
C GLN A 191 -27.82 16.95 9.90
N LYS A 192 -27.86 17.46 11.13
CA LYS A 192 -27.35 16.72 12.28
C LYS A 192 -28.31 15.57 12.52
N SER A 193 -28.03 14.40 11.93
CA SER A 193 -28.23 13.19 12.72
C SER A 193 -27.41 13.41 14.00
N SER A 194 -28.05 13.25 15.16
CA SER A 194 -27.45 13.64 16.45
C SER A 194 -26.59 12.53 17.06
N GLN A 195 -26.44 11.42 16.33
CA GLN A 195 -26.25 10.09 16.89
C GLN A 195 -24.88 9.57 16.47
N ASP A 196 -24.00 9.28 17.43
CA ASP A 196 -22.69 8.68 17.12
C ASP A 196 -22.90 7.27 16.56
N VAL A 197 -22.34 6.98 15.39
CA VAL A 197 -22.40 5.66 14.76
C VAL A 197 -21.04 5.00 14.85
N SER A 198 -20.99 3.76 15.33
CA SER A 198 -19.81 2.89 15.21
C SER A 198 -20.06 1.85 14.12
N VAL A 199 -19.04 1.51 13.35
CA VAL A 199 -19.11 0.62 12.18
C VAL A 199 -18.19 -0.58 12.43
N TRP A 200 -18.74 -1.78 12.25
CA TRP A 200 -18.15 -3.06 12.61
C TRP A 200 -18.25 -4.03 11.45
N GLY A 201 -17.34 -5.00 11.38
CA GLY A 201 -17.45 -6.12 10.44
C GLY A 201 -18.45 -7.19 10.88
N PRO A 202 -18.49 -8.33 10.17
CA PRO A 202 -19.46 -9.39 10.40
C PRO A 202 -19.08 -10.35 11.53
N THR A 203 -17.85 -10.29 12.05
CA THR A 203 -17.35 -11.29 13.01
C THR A 203 -17.76 -11.01 14.45
N CYS A 204 -17.57 -12.01 15.33
CA CYS A 204 -17.81 -11.87 16.75
C CYS A 204 -16.62 -11.29 17.55
N ASP A 205 -15.55 -10.83 16.88
CA ASP A 205 -14.37 -10.29 17.55
C ASP A 205 -14.49 -8.78 17.83
N GLY A 206 -14.04 -8.34 19.00
CA GLY A 206 -14.02 -6.94 19.40
C GLY A 206 -12.99 -6.08 18.64
N ILE A 207 -12.05 -6.68 17.92
CA ILE A 207 -11.13 -5.93 17.03
C ILE A 207 -11.72 -5.66 15.63
N ASP A 208 -12.86 -6.28 15.27
CA ASP A 208 -13.51 -6.11 13.97
C ASP A 208 -14.31 -4.80 13.87
N CYS A 209 -13.60 -3.69 14.14
CA CYS A 209 -14.15 -2.34 14.24
C CYS A 209 -13.55 -1.47 13.12
N ILE A 210 -14.36 -1.22 12.09
CA ILE A 210 -14.01 -0.41 10.92
C ILE A 210 -13.96 1.08 11.28
N SER A 211 -14.87 1.54 12.15
CA SER A 211 -14.84 2.90 12.68
C SER A 211 -15.44 2.97 14.08
N LYS A 212 -14.64 3.41 15.05
CA LYS A 212 -15.03 3.50 16.48
C LYS A 212 -16.08 4.59 16.75
N SER A 213 -16.08 5.66 15.96
CA SER A 213 -17.12 6.68 15.95
C SER A 213 -17.07 7.48 14.66
N CYS A 214 -18.21 7.60 13.97
CA CYS A 214 -18.43 8.44 12.81
C CYS A 214 -19.80 9.11 12.91
N GLN A 215 -19.98 10.20 12.16
CA GLN A 215 -21.21 10.98 12.13
C GLN A 215 -21.83 10.88 10.73
N LEU A 216 -22.81 9.99 10.59
CA LEU A 216 -23.51 9.77 9.32
C LEU A 216 -24.63 10.82 9.12
N PRO A 217 -24.93 11.23 7.88
CA PRO A 217 -25.98 12.20 7.58
C PRO A 217 -27.40 11.64 7.80
N VAL A 218 -27.53 10.32 7.77
CA VAL A 218 -28.76 9.55 8.03
C VAL A 218 -28.38 8.29 8.84
N LEU A 219 -29.30 7.79 9.66
CA LEU A 219 -29.14 6.48 10.30
C LEU A 219 -29.61 5.40 9.31
N LEU A 220 -28.68 4.58 8.82
CA LEU A 220 -28.96 3.47 7.92
C LEU A 220 -29.77 2.35 8.59
N ASP A 221 -30.41 1.51 7.79
CA ASP A 221 -31.05 0.27 8.24
C ASP A 221 -30.47 -0.98 7.57
N VAL A 222 -30.90 -2.16 8.00
CA VAL A 222 -30.58 -3.42 7.32
C VAL A 222 -31.20 -3.39 5.92
N GLY A 223 -30.37 -3.55 4.88
CA GLY A 223 -30.76 -3.32 3.48
C GLY A 223 -30.03 -2.14 2.82
N ASP A 224 -29.52 -1.20 3.60
CA ASP A 224 -28.73 -0.07 3.08
C ASP A 224 -27.24 -0.43 2.89
N TRP A 225 -26.57 0.34 2.03
CA TRP A 225 -25.16 0.15 1.69
C TRP A 225 -24.29 1.33 2.13
N MET A 226 -23.08 1.02 2.57
CA MET A 226 -21.98 1.96 2.79
C MET A 226 -20.93 1.81 1.69
N TYR A 227 -20.09 2.83 1.52
CA TYR A 227 -18.91 2.75 0.66
C TYR A 227 -17.70 3.41 1.29
N PHE A 228 -16.52 2.97 0.87
CA PHE A 228 -15.22 3.49 1.27
C PHE A 228 -14.35 3.63 0.02
N THR A 229 -13.87 4.85 -0.24
CA THR A 229 -12.94 5.14 -1.34
C THR A 229 -11.51 4.77 -0.94
N SER A 230 -10.60 4.67 -1.90
CA SER A 230 -9.16 4.47 -1.66
C SER A 230 -8.79 3.03 -1.24
N PHE A 231 -9.56 2.03 -1.69
CA PHE A 231 -9.50 0.62 -1.23
C PHE A 231 -8.74 -0.34 -2.15
N GLY A 232 -7.89 0.15 -3.06
CA GLY A 232 -7.18 -0.73 -4.01
C GLY A 232 -5.84 -1.29 -3.53
N ALA A 233 -5.30 -0.81 -2.40
CA ALA A 233 -3.99 -1.20 -1.88
C ALA A 233 -4.10 -1.96 -0.56
N TYR A 234 -3.42 -3.12 -0.46
CA TYR A 234 -3.35 -3.94 0.77
C TYR A 234 -4.72 -4.35 1.37
N THR A 235 -5.72 -4.51 0.51
CA THR A 235 -7.08 -4.94 0.87
C THR A 235 -7.25 -6.45 0.59
N VAL A 236 -7.83 -6.82 -0.56
CA VAL A 236 -8.11 -8.23 -0.92
C VAL A 236 -6.89 -9.15 -0.83
N ALA A 237 -5.70 -8.62 -1.14
CA ALA A 237 -4.42 -9.33 -1.16
C ALA A 237 -3.97 -9.91 0.19
N ALA A 238 -4.52 -9.43 1.32
CA ALA A 238 -4.26 -9.94 2.66
C ALA A 238 -5.55 -10.34 3.41
N SER A 239 -6.65 -10.55 2.67
CA SER A 239 -7.93 -11.01 3.22
C SER A 239 -7.88 -12.48 3.66
N THR A 240 -8.77 -12.84 4.61
CA THR A 240 -8.85 -14.18 5.20
C THR A 240 -10.31 -14.62 5.36
N THR A 241 -10.56 -15.93 5.37
CA THR A 241 -11.89 -16.50 5.60
C THR A 241 -12.16 -16.77 7.10
N PHE A 242 -11.77 -15.84 7.98
CA PHE A 242 -11.92 -16.00 9.43
C PHE A 242 -13.41 -16.11 9.84
N ASN A 243 -13.69 -16.92 10.85
CA ASN A 243 -15.05 -17.34 11.25
C ASN A 243 -15.93 -17.94 10.11
N GLY A 244 -15.34 -18.30 8.97
CA GLY A 244 -16.07 -18.87 7.83
C GLY A 244 -16.81 -17.83 6.97
N PHE A 245 -16.59 -16.54 7.20
CA PHE A 245 -17.00 -15.50 6.25
C PHE A 245 -16.14 -15.57 4.99
N ASN A 246 -16.74 -15.30 3.84
CA ASN A 246 -16.02 -15.25 2.57
C ASN A 246 -15.47 -13.84 2.33
N SER A 247 -14.26 -13.71 1.78
CA SER A 247 -13.68 -12.44 1.36
C SER A 247 -13.84 -12.14 -0.15
N ASP A 248 -14.43 -13.06 -0.92
CA ASP A 248 -14.77 -12.84 -2.34
C ASP A 248 -15.54 -11.52 -2.53
N CYS A 249 -14.95 -10.58 -3.25
CA CYS A 249 -15.54 -9.27 -3.57
C CYS A 249 -15.80 -9.16 -5.08
N GLU A 250 -17.06 -9.00 -5.48
CA GLU A 250 -17.42 -8.78 -6.89
C GLU A 250 -16.78 -7.48 -7.40
N THR A 251 -15.79 -7.63 -8.28
CA THR A 251 -14.93 -6.52 -8.71
C THR A 251 -15.38 -5.98 -10.07
N LEU A 252 -16.12 -4.88 -10.06
CA LEU A 252 -16.64 -4.24 -11.26
C LEU A 252 -15.66 -3.21 -11.84
N TYR A 253 -14.74 -3.69 -12.68
CA TYR A 253 -13.82 -2.85 -13.44
C TYR A 253 -14.55 -1.95 -14.45
N VAL A 254 -14.27 -0.64 -14.41
CA VAL A 254 -14.85 0.36 -15.31
C VAL A 254 -13.77 1.20 -16.00
N CYS A 255 -13.99 1.56 -17.27
CA CYS A 255 -13.11 2.50 -17.98
C CYS A 255 -13.92 3.35 -18.97
N SER A 256 -13.54 4.62 -19.11
CA SER A 256 -14.12 5.54 -20.09
C SER A 256 -13.56 5.39 -21.51
N LYS A 257 -12.44 4.66 -21.67
CA LYS A 257 -11.80 4.38 -22.96
C LYS A 257 -12.25 3.03 -23.50
N LYS A 258 -13.09 3.02 -24.55
CA LYS A 258 -13.61 1.80 -25.19
C LYS A 258 -12.53 0.82 -25.65
N GLU A 259 -11.39 1.35 -26.09
CA GLU A 259 -10.20 0.57 -26.49
C GLU A 259 -9.63 -0.31 -25.37
N VAL A 260 -9.96 -0.01 -24.11
CA VAL A 260 -9.50 -0.73 -22.92
C VAL A 260 -10.52 -1.79 -22.45
N GLU A 261 -11.79 -1.73 -22.89
CA GLU A 261 -12.85 -2.69 -22.50
C GLU A 261 -12.51 -4.15 -22.83
N GLN A 262 -11.60 -4.39 -23.78
CA GLN A 262 -11.11 -5.73 -24.13
C GLN A 262 -10.18 -6.35 -23.06
N TYR A 263 -9.47 -5.53 -22.28
CA TYR A 263 -8.56 -5.98 -21.20
C TYR A 263 -9.27 -6.11 -19.85
N ILE A 264 -10.54 -5.71 -19.78
CA ILE A 264 -11.36 -5.64 -18.57
C ILE A 264 -12.18 -6.92 -18.31
N LYS A 265 -12.19 -7.85 -19.27
CA LYS A 265 -12.98 -9.10 -19.23
C LYS A 265 -12.13 -10.29 -18.76
N LEU A 266 -11.67 -10.23 -17.52
CA LEU A 266 -11.00 -11.32 -16.80
C LEU A 266 -11.93 -11.83 -15.68
#